data_AF-A0A0L6UCY6-F1
#
_entry.id   AF-A0A0L6UCY6-F1
#
_cell.length_a   1.000
_cell.length_b   1.000
_cell.length_c   1.000
_cell.angle_alpha   90.00
_cell.angle_beta   90.00
_cell.angle_gamma   90.00
#
_symmetry.space_group_name_H-M   'P 1'
#
loop_
_entity.id
_entity.type
_entity.pdbx_description
1 polymer ?
#
loop_
_entity_poly.entity_id
_entity_poly.type
_entity_poly.pdbx_seq_one_letter_code
_entity_poly.pdbx_strand_id
1 'polypeptide(L)'
;MTTSNPSYTYSSQGPTTYDPAADIIPVEQNDIVRLKIFVPLATLTAMFSNVVCALLVEPSMGDINDRYYTLFTPSKILIGFYWLVIFACQFGMAFMVVCTSNQRYRTEETKQTFVHAIGMTYVVALFGFALWPIFWAAELFAVATALLLAIFLLMTYTLHSIWRHSPPSFTSKPFSFVFIYIPVQLFQTILFTVDLPQSILISLKWYRSPIDNTWERHFSTHAWVIFGIVFIIGLANAFIIYRAKDLVRMLAVVYLSIGLLINSKGTLQKVADAPQVITALIATAGVCVVCFIASFVDFASGRHRIVLQDEEEREQQRLR
;
A
#
# COMPACT_ATOMS: atom_id res chain seq x y z
N MET A 1 -38.89 58.37 -4.64
CA MET A 1 -37.51 57.90 -4.40
C MET A 1 -37.29 57.85 -2.90
N THR A 2 -37.33 56.65 -2.32
CA THR A 2 -36.84 56.35 -0.97
C THR A 2 -36.49 54.87 -0.95
N THR A 3 -35.20 54.61 -1.00
CA THR A 3 -34.55 53.30 -0.96
C THR A 3 -34.53 52.77 0.48
N SER A 4 -35.21 51.66 0.75
CA SER A 4 -35.08 50.92 2.00
C SER A 4 -33.97 49.87 1.88
N ASN A 5 -32.81 50.15 2.49
CA ASN A 5 -31.76 49.16 2.70
C ASN A 5 -32.20 48.16 3.78
N PRO A 6 -32.02 46.84 3.59
CA PRO A 6 -32.17 45.87 4.67
C PRO A 6 -30.96 45.94 5.61
N SER A 7 -31.25 46.01 6.90
CA SER A 7 -30.28 46.06 7.99
C SER A 7 -29.61 44.69 8.18
N TYR A 8 -28.28 44.63 8.13
CA TYR A 8 -27.53 43.45 8.54
C TYR A 8 -27.49 43.38 10.07
N THR A 9 -28.14 42.37 10.64
CA THR A 9 -28.06 42.05 12.06
C THR A 9 -26.76 41.26 12.31
N TYR A 10 -25.79 41.87 12.99
CA TYR A 10 -24.64 41.13 13.52
C TYR A 10 -25.10 40.30 14.71
N SER A 11 -25.06 38.97 14.59
CA SER A 11 -25.26 38.06 15.70
C SER A 11 -24.02 38.07 16.62
N SER A 12 -24.26 38.44 17.87
CA SER A 12 -23.35 38.35 19.02
C SER A 12 -22.58 37.02 19.06
N GLN A 13 -21.24 37.08 19.09
CA GLN A 13 -20.37 35.94 19.32
C GLN A 13 -20.41 35.55 20.81
N GLY A 14 -21.13 34.46 21.12
CA GLY A 14 -20.94 33.69 22.34
C GLY A 14 -19.78 32.68 22.21
N PRO A 15 -19.35 32.04 23.31
CA PRO A 15 -18.23 31.12 23.30
C PRO A 15 -18.51 29.98 22.32
N THR A 16 -17.57 29.80 21.37
CA THR A 16 -17.61 28.82 20.29
C THR A 16 -17.84 27.41 20.86
N THR A 17 -19.09 26.97 20.84
CA THR A 17 -19.41 25.55 20.97
C THR A 17 -18.89 24.91 19.69
N TYR A 18 -17.85 24.08 19.79
CA TYR A 18 -17.35 23.30 18.66
C TYR A 18 -18.52 22.48 18.11
N ASP A 19 -19.00 22.85 16.93
CA ASP A 19 -20.05 22.13 16.21
C ASP A 19 -19.38 21.18 15.22
N PRO A 20 -19.29 19.87 15.50
CA PRO A 20 -18.67 18.90 14.59
C PRO A 20 -19.43 18.77 13.26
N ALA A 21 -20.65 19.32 13.14
CA ALA A 21 -21.38 19.35 11.88
C ALA A 21 -20.88 20.44 10.92
N ALA A 22 -20.16 21.46 11.41
CA ALA A 22 -19.64 22.55 10.59
C ALA A 22 -18.36 22.18 9.80
N ASP A 23 -17.64 21.14 10.22
CA ASP A 23 -16.47 20.59 9.51
C ASP A 23 -16.85 19.58 8.40
N ILE A 24 -18.15 19.32 8.20
CA ILE A 24 -18.62 18.46 7.13
C ILE A 24 -18.57 19.26 5.82
N ILE A 25 -17.45 19.19 5.11
CA ILE A 25 -17.34 19.66 3.72
C ILE A 25 -18.51 19.04 2.94
N PRO A 26 -19.38 19.84 2.30
CA PRO A 26 -20.50 19.31 1.54
C PRO A 26 -19.95 18.47 0.39
N VAL A 27 -20.07 17.16 0.52
CA VAL A 27 -19.64 16.24 -0.52
C VAL A 27 -20.58 16.39 -1.70
N GLU A 28 -20.07 16.73 -2.89
CA GLU A 28 -20.90 16.74 -4.09
C GLU A 28 -21.49 15.35 -4.32
N GLN A 29 -22.82 15.29 -4.33
CA GLN A 29 -23.57 14.03 -4.45
C GLN A 29 -23.22 13.26 -5.75
N ASN A 30 -22.74 13.97 -6.78
CA ASN A 30 -22.28 13.41 -8.05
C ASN A 30 -20.99 12.59 -7.93
N ASP A 31 -20.05 13.00 -7.10
CA ASP A 31 -18.78 12.29 -6.93
C ASP A 31 -18.97 10.97 -6.20
N ILE A 32 -19.88 10.95 -5.21
CA ILE A 32 -20.33 9.74 -4.54
C ILE A 32 -20.93 8.75 -5.55
N VAL A 33 -21.80 9.22 -6.45
CA VAL A 33 -22.46 8.37 -7.45
C VAL A 33 -21.46 7.79 -8.44
N ARG A 34 -20.49 8.58 -8.90
CA ARG A 34 -19.42 8.12 -9.79
C ARG A 34 -18.57 7.04 -9.11
N LEU A 35 -18.10 7.30 -7.89
CA LEU A 35 -17.24 6.37 -7.16
C LEU A 35 -17.93 5.01 -6.92
N LYS A 36 -19.25 5.02 -6.68
CA LYS A 36 -20.07 3.81 -6.51
C LYS A 36 -20.09 2.89 -7.73
N ILE A 37 -20.03 3.47 -8.93
CA ILE A 37 -20.06 2.71 -10.18
C ILE A 37 -18.63 2.29 -10.54
N PHE A 38 -17.69 3.24 -10.46
CA PHE A 38 -16.33 3.02 -10.95
C PHE A 38 -15.48 2.12 -10.06
N VAL A 39 -15.62 2.16 -8.72
CA VAL A 39 -14.79 1.32 -7.83
C VAL A 39 -15.05 -0.17 -8.04
N PRO A 40 -16.31 -0.67 -7.99
CA PRO A 40 -16.58 -2.08 -8.26
C PRO A 40 -16.18 -2.48 -9.68
N LEU A 41 -16.49 -1.65 -10.67
CA LEU A 41 -16.15 -1.91 -12.07
C LEU A 41 -14.63 -2.03 -12.27
N ALA A 42 -13.85 -1.08 -11.77
CA ALA A 42 -12.39 -1.09 -11.90
C ALA A 42 -11.78 -2.28 -11.14
N THR A 43 -12.29 -2.60 -9.95
CA THR A 43 -11.83 -3.74 -9.15
C THR A 43 -12.06 -5.06 -9.90
N LEU A 44 -13.27 -5.28 -10.41
CA LEU A 44 -13.62 -6.50 -11.17
C LEU A 44 -12.81 -6.60 -12.47
N THR A 45 -12.63 -5.48 -13.17
CA THR A 45 -11.83 -5.45 -14.42
C THR A 45 -10.37 -5.79 -14.14
N ALA A 46 -9.78 -5.22 -13.08
CA ALA A 46 -8.41 -5.51 -12.67
C ALA A 46 -8.22 -6.97 -12.27
N MET A 47 -9.14 -7.51 -11.46
CA MET A 47 -9.15 -8.93 -11.08
C MET A 47 -9.25 -9.83 -12.30
N PHE A 48 -10.22 -9.58 -13.17
CA PHE A 48 -10.44 -10.39 -14.38
C PHE A 48 -9.21 -10.39 -15.28
N SER A 49 -8.66 -9.22 -15.59
CA SER A 49 -7.49 -9.10 -16.46
C SER A 49 -6.27 -9.86 -15.90
N ASN A 50 -6.00 -9.72 -14.59
CA ASN A 50 -4.89 -10.44 -13.95
C ASN A 50 -5.11 -11.96 -13.93
N VAL A 51 -6.34 -12.44 -13.64
CA VAL A 51 -6.65 -13.88 -13.66
C VAL A 51 -6.53 -14.47 -15.05
N VAL A 52 -7.04 -13.77 -16.08
CA VAL A 52 -6.93 -14.20 -17.48
C VAL A 52 -5.47 -14.28 -17.91
N CYS A 53 -4.67 -13.24 -17.67
CA CYS A 53 -3.25 -13.25 -18.02
C CYS A 53 -2.39 -14.21 -17.16
N ALA A 54 -2.84 -14.56 -15.96
CA ALA A 54 -2.15 -15.51 -15.10
C ALA A 54 -2.46 -16.98 -15.44
N LEU A 55 -3.68 -17.28 -15.94
CA LEU A 55 -4.14 -18.68 -16.09
C LEU A 55 -4.50 -19.09 -17.53
N LEU A 56 -4.93 -18.14 -18.37
CA LEU A 56 -5.49 -18.46 -19.70
C LEU A 56 -4.58 -18.04 -20.87
N VAL A 57 -3.74 -17.03 -20.68
CA VAL A 57 -2.83 -16.55 -21.72
C VAL A 57 -1.51 -17.30 -21.66
N GLU A 58 -1.02 -17.74 -22.81
CA GLU A 58 0.32 -18.32 -22.97
C GLU A 58 1.25 -17.33 -23.71
N PRO A 59 2.46 -17.05 -23.20
CA PRO A 59 3.00 -17.49 -21.91
C PRO A 59 2.27 -16.85 -20.72
N SER A 60 2.01 -17.61 -19.65
CA SER A 60 1.38 -17.07 -18.45
C SER A 60 2.34 -16.14 -17.71
N MET A 61 1.82 -15.25 -16.86
CA MET A 61 2.68 -14.41 -15.98
C MET A 61 3.71 -15.22 -15.19
N GLY A 62 3.31 -16.41 -14.73
CA GLY A 62 4.21 -17.33 -14.05
C GLY A 62 5.31 -17.84 -14.98
N ASP A 63 4.96 -18.20 -16.21
CA ASP A 63 5.93 -18.70 -17.20
C ASP A 63 6.90 -17.62 -17.64
N ILE A 64 6.44 -16.37 -17.76
CA ILE A 64 7.29 -15.21 -18.02
C ILE A 64 8.31 -15.05 -16.88
N ASN A 65 7.88 -15.18 -15.62
CA ASN A 65 8.80 -15.07 -14.48
C ASN A 65 9.83 -16.21 -14.43
N ASP A 66 9.46 -17.41 -14.86
CA ASP A 66 10.40 -18.53 -14.98
C ASP A 66 11.36 -18.38 -16.16
N ARG A 67 10.89 -17.80 -17.27
CA ARG A 67 11.68 -17.53 -18.47
C ARG A 67 12.67 -16.39 -18.24
N TYR A 68 12.23 -15.29 -17.64
CA TYR A 68 13.03 -14.10 -17.33
C TYR A 68 13.46 -14.10 -15.87
N TYR A 69 14.14 -15.18 -15.49
CA TYR A 69 14.49 -15.44 -14.12
C TYR A 69 15.53 -14.44 -13.58
N THR A 70 15.28 -13.88 -12.40
CA THR A 70 16.22 -13.01 -11.67
C THR A 70 16.53 -13.59 -10.29
N LEU A 71 17.60 -13.11 -9.62
CA LEU A 71 17.83 -13.47 -8.20
C LEU A 71 16.71 -12.92 -7.29
N PHE A 72 15.87 -12.02 -7.81
CA PHE A 72 14.71 -11.43 -7.13
C PHE A 72 13.38 -12.09 -7.50
N THR A 73 13.38 -13.13 -8.35
CA THR A 73 12.16 -13.86 -8.74
C THR A 73 11.61 -14.65 -7.53
N PRO A 74 10.39 -14.31 -7.04
CA PRO A 74 9.78 -14.94 -5.87
C PRO A 74 9.11 -16.29 -6.19
N SER A 75 8.67 -17.00 -5.16
CA SER A 75 7.80 -18.17 -5.28
C SER A 75 6.44 -17.81 -5.86
N LYS A 76 6.07 -18.44 -6.99
CA LYS A 76 4.77 -18.28 -7.65
C LYS A 76 3.58 -18.53 -6.72
N ILE A 77 3.67 -19.57 -5.89
CA ILE A 77 2.58 -19.97 -4.98
C ILE A 77 2.39 -18.93 -3.89
N LEU A 78 3.48 -18.47 -3.26
CA LEU A 78 3.39 -17.50 -2.16
C LEU A 78 2.89 -16.14 -2.63
N ILE A 79 3.36 -15.68 -3.79
CA ILE A 79 2.91 -14.44 -4.41
C ILE A 79 1.47 -14.56 -4.90
N GLY A 80 1.09 -15.68 -5.52
CA GLY A 80 -0.29 -15.94 -5.91
C GLY A 80 -1.25 -15.92 -4.72
N PHE A 81 -0.86 -16.52 -3.59
CA PHE A 81 -1.64 -16.46 -2.35
C PHE A 81 -1.76 -15.02 -1.81
N TYR A 82 -0.66 -14.25 -1.83
CA TYR A 82 -0.69 -12.86 -1.41
C TYR A 82 -1.66 -12.02 -2.26
N TRP A 83 -1.62 -12.19 -3.60
CA TRP A 83 -2.56 -11.55 -4.51
C TRP A 83 -4.00 -11.99 -4.30
N LEU A 84 -4.23 -13.28 -4.01
CA LEU A 84 -5.56 -13.79 -3.66
C LEU A 84 -6.13 -13.05 -2.43
N VAL A 85 -5.32 -12.85 -1.39
CA VAL A 85 -5.72 -12.07 -0.20
C VAL A 85 -6.04 -10.63 -0.56
N ILE A 86 -5.21 -9.97 -1.38
CA ILE A 86 -5.49 -8.60 -1.85
C ILE A 86 -6.82 -8.56 -2.58
N PHE A 87 -7.05 -9.46 -3.55
CA PHE A 87 -8.27 -9.46 -4.34
C PHE A 87 -9.50 -9.77 -3.50
N ALA A 88 -9.41 -10.65 -2.51
CA ALA A 88 -10.48 -10.88 -1.55
C ALA A 88 -10.81 -9.61 -0.74
N CYS A 89 -9.80 -8.89 -0.25
CA CYS A 89 -9.98 -7.64 0.46
C CYS A 89 -10.52 -6.52 -0.43
N GLN A 90 -10.07 -6.42 -1.69
CA GLN A 90 -10.54 -5.43 -2.66
C GLN A 90 -11.99 -5.70 -3.08
N PHE A 91 -12.36 -6.98 -3.25
CA PHE A 91 -13.75 -7.36 -3.47
C PHE A 91 -14.62 -6.96 -2.27
N GLY A 92 -14.13 -7.19 -1.04
CA GLY A 92 -14.77 -6.71 0.18
C GLY A 92 -14.92 -5.19 0.22
N MET A 93 -13.91 -4.44 -0.21
CA MET A 93 -13.98 -2.97 -0.34
C MET A 93 -15.07 -2.55 -1.33
N ALA A 94 -15.09 -3.15 -2.52
CA ALA A 94 -16.09 -2.85 -3.54
C ALA A 94 -17.50 -3.16 -3.04
N PHE A 95 -17.68 -4.30 -2.37
CA PHE A 95 -18.94 -4.67 -1.74
C PHE A 95 -19.36 -3.68 -0.65
N MET A 96 -18.43 -3.21 0.18
CA MET A 96 -18.68 -2.19 1.19
C MET A 96 -19.12 -0.85 0.58
N VAL A 97 -18.50 -0.42 -0.52
CA VAL A 97 -18.92 0.79 -1.26
C VAL A 97 -20.37 0.66 -1.75
N VAL A 98 -20.74 -0.52 -2.27
CA VAL A 98 -22.10 -0.82 -2.71
C VAL A 98 -23.06 -0.91 -1.53
N CYS A 99 -22.70 -1.56 -0.43
CA CYS A 99 -23.58 -1.72 0.73
C CYS A 99 -23.82 -0.41 1.49
N THR A 100 -22.79 0.45 1.58
CA THR A 100 -22.90 1.80 2.14
C THR A 100 -23.84 2.69 1.30
N SER A 101 -24.19 2.26 0.08
CA SER A 101 -25.21 2.94 -0.74
C SER A 101 -26.63 2.73 -0.25
N ASN A 102 -26.92 1.63 0.46
CA ASN A 102 -28.22 1.42 1.08
C ASN A 102 -28.30 2.26 2.36
N GLN A 103 -29.27 3.17 2.41
CA GLN A 103 -29.45 4.23 3.43
C GLN A 103 -29.38 3.76 4.90
N ARG A 104 -29.44 2.45 5.15
CA ARG A 104 -29.50 1.80 6.46
C ARG A 104 -28.15 1.68 7.20
N TYR A 105 -27.01 1.77 6.51
CA TYR A 105 -25.66 1.59 7.10
C TYR A 105 -24.80 2.87 7.08
N ARG A 106 -25.45 4.02 7.33
CA ARG A 106 -24.89 5.36 7.13
C ARG A 106 -24.09 5.83 8.36
N THR A 107 -22.76 5.77 8.32
CA THR A 107 -21.88 6.65 9.11
C THR A 107 -21.28 7.70 8.18
N GLU A 108 -21.59 8.98 8.40
CA GLU A 108 -21.14 10.10 7.55
C GLU A 108 -19.62 10.15 7.38
N GLU A 109 -18.88 9.75 8.41
CA GLU A 109 -17.41 9.67 8.37
C GLU A 109 -16.90 8.71 7.29
N THR A 110 -17.55 7.56 7.08
CA THR A 110 -17.07 6.57 6.10
C THR A 110 -17.24 7.09 4.67
N LYS A 111 -18.27 7.90 4.42
CA LYS A 111 -18.49 8.54 3.11
C LYS A 111 -17.43 9.58 2.80
N GLN A 112 -17.05 10.38 3.79
CA GLN A 112 -15.96 11.33 3.61
C GLN A 112 -14.64 10.63 3.32
N THR A 113 -14.33 9.52 4.01
CA THR A 113 -13.15 8.72 3.70
C THR A 113 -13.19 8.17 2.27
N PHE A 114 -14.31 7.64 1.79
CA PHE A 114 -14.37 7.13 0.41
C PHE A 114 -14.16 8.23 -0.64
N VAL A 115 -14.80 9.39 -0.47
CA VAL A 115 -14.75 10.44 -1.49
C VAL A 115 -13.45 11.24 -1.43
N HIS A 116 -12.99 11.62 -0.24
CA HIS A 116 -11.80 12.46 -0.09
C HIS A 116 -10.51 11.64 0.01
N ALA A 117 -10.55 10.42 0.56
CA ALA A 117 -9.34 9.63 0.77
C ALA A 117 -9.04 8.64 -0.36
N ILE A 118 -10.04 7.89 -0.85
CA ILE A 118 -9.85 6.93 -1.95
C ILE A 118 -9.96 7.63 -3.30
N GLY A 119 -11.02 8.42 -3.48
CA GLY A 119 -11.24 9.28 -4.64
C GLY A 119 -11.17 8.56 -5.99
N MET A 120 -11.12 9.34 -7.07
CA MET A 120 -10.95 8.82 -8.44
C MET A 120 -9.53 8.33 -8.71
N THR A 121 -8.53 8.72 -7.89
CA THR A 121 -7.14 8.29 -8.05
C THR A 121 -6.98 6.78 -7.91
N TYR A 122 -7.66 6.17 -6.93
CA TYR A 122 -7.67 4.72 -6.76
C TYR A 122 -8.32 3.99 -7.94
N VAL A 123 -9.41 4.53 -8.49
CA VAL A 123 -10.08 3.99 -9.68
C VAL A 123 -9.13 3.99 -10.87
N VAL A 124 -8.43 5.10 -11.10
CA VAL A 124 -7.44 5.21 -12.19
C VAL A 124 -6.29 4.23 -11.98
N ALA A 125 -5.82 4.07 -10.74
CA ALA A 125 -4.79 3.09 -10.41
C ALA A 125 -5.24 1.65 -10.73
N LEU A 126 -6.48 1.28 -10.39
CA LEU A 126 -7.04 -0.04 -10.69
C LEU A 126 -7.21 -0.29 -12.19
N PHE A 127 -7.69 0.70 -12.96
CA PHE A 127 -7.75 0.55 -14.42
C PHE A 127 -6.36 0.44 -15.04
N GLY A 128 -5.39 1.23 -14.56
CA GLY A 128 -3.99 1.07 -14.96
C GLY A 128 -3.49 -0.35 -14.64
N PHE A 129 -3.81 -0.86 -13.46
CA PHE A 129 -3.44 -2.22 -13.04
C PHE A 129 -4.17 -3.30 -13.83
N ALA A 130 -5.34 -3.02 -14.40
CA ALA A 130 -6.01 -3.93 -15.33
C ALA A 130 -5.31 -3.99 -16.69
N LEU A 131 -4.61 -2.94 -17.12
CA LEU A 131 -3.88 -2.88 -18.38
C LEU A 131 -2.45 -3.44 -18.26
N TRP A 132 -1.81 -3.25 -17.12
CA TRP A 132 -0.50 -3.81 -16.80
C TRP A 132 -0.29 -5.28 -17.20
N PRO A 133 -1.17 -6.23 -16.83
CA PRO A 133 -0.97 -7.65 -17.13
C PRO A 133 -0.96 -7.95 -18.63
N ILE A 134 -1.69 -7.15 -19.43
CA ILE A 134 -1.74 -7.28 -20.89
C ILE A 134 -0.40 -6.87 -21.50
N PHE A 135 0.17 -5.73 -21.07
CA PHE A 135 1.49 -5.30 -21.53
C PHE A 135 2.61 -6.24 -21.06
N TRP A 136 2.47 -6.78 -19.85
CA TRP A 136 3.40 -7.78 -19.32
C TRP A 136 3.38 -9.08 -20.15
N ALA A 137 2.17 -9.59 -20.44
CA ALA A 137 1.98 -10.78 -21.27
C ALA A 137 2.47 -10.59 -22.72
N ALA A 138 2.36 -9.37 -23.26
CA ALA A 138 2.90 -9.00 -24.57
C ALA A 138 4.43 -8.80 -24.59
N GLU A 139 5.14 -9.11 -23.49
CA GLU A 139 6.60 -8.91 -23.32
C GLU A 139 7.06 -7.45 -23.52
N LEU A 140 6.14 -6.48 -23.40
CA LEU A 140 6.42 -5.04 -23.47
C LEU A 140 6.91 -4.52 -22.11
N PHE A 141 8.00 -5.10 -21.59
CA PHE A 141 8.45 -4.91 -20.21
C PHE A 141 8.70 -3.45 -19.85
N ALA A 142 9.26 -2.63 -20.74
CA ALA A 142 9.49 -1.21 -20.46
C ALA A 142 8.17 -0.43 -20.24
N VAL A 143 7.16 -0.71 -21.07
CA VAL A 143 5.84 -0.07 -20.97
C VAL A 143 5.12 -0.57 -19.71
N ALA A 144 5.18 -1.88 -19.45
CA ALA A 144 4.62 -2.47 -18.25
C ALA A 144 5.25 -1.90 -16.97
N THR A 145 6.58 -1.75 -16.93
CA THR A 145 7.29 -1.14 -15.79
C THR A 145 6.91 0.33 -15.60
N ALA A 146 6.83 1.12 -16.67
CA ALA A 146 6.41 2.53 -16.57
C ALA A 146 4.98 2.66 -16.04
N LEU A 147 4.07 1.80 -16.50
CA LEU A 147 2.70 1.76 -16.03
C LEU A 147 2.64 1.33 -14.55
N LEU A 148 3.42 0.32 -14.15
CA LEU A 148 3.50 -0.14 -12.76
C LEU A 148 4.03 0.96 -11.83
N LEU A 149 5.01 1.75 -12.29
CA LEU A 149 5.52 2.91 -11.55
C LEU A 149 4.43 3.97 -11.36
N ALA A 150 3.64 4.27 -12.41
CA ALA A 150 2.52 5.19 -12.30
C ALA A 150 1.46 4.69 -11.31
N ILE A 151 1.12 3.39 -11.35
CA ILE A 151 0.18 2.75 -10.41
C ILE A 151 0.70 2.87 -8.98
N PHE A 152 1.98 2.56 -8.75
CA PHE A 152 2.61 2.69 -7.44
C PHE A 152 2.54 4.13 -6.89
N LEU A 153 2.80 5.14 -7.73
CA LEU A 153 2.70 6.54 -7.31
C LEU A 153 1.26 6.92 -6.94
N LEU A 154 0.27 6.50 -7.73
CA LEU A 154 -1.14 6.71 -7.44
C LEU A 154 -1.57 6.02 -6.14
N MET A 155 -1.15 4.77 -5.92
CA MET A 155 -1.44 4.02 -4.71
C MET A 155 -0.77 4.63 -3.48
N THR A 156 0.46 5.14 -3.61
CA THR A 156 1.15 5.91 -2.57
C THR A 156 0.37 7.17 -2.20
N TYR A 157 -0.11 7.90 -3.21
CA TYR A 157 -0.91 9.10 -3.02
C TYR A 157 -2.23 8.79 -2.31
N THR A 158 -2.94 7.74 -2.74
CA THR A 158 -4.18 7.28 -2.07
C THR A 158 -3.91 6.93 -0.61
N LEU A 159 -2.83 6.20 -0.31
CA LEU A 159 -2.49 5.84 1.07
C LEU A 159 -2.15 7.08 1.91
N HIS A 160 -1.43 8.04 1.34
CA HIS A 160 -1.15 9.32 2.00
C HIS A 160 -2.43 10.12 2.28
N SER A 161 -3.37 10.13 1.32
CA SER A 161 -4.68 10.78 1.49
C SER A 161 -5.51 10.12 2.59
N ILE A 162 -5.50 8.78 2.68
CA ILE A 162 -6.10 8.03 3.79
C ILE A 162 -5.51 8.45 5.12
N TRP A 163 -4.19 8.49 5.23
CA TRP A 163 -3.51 8.92 6.44
C TRP A 163 -3.87 10.34 6.87
N ARG A 164 -4.04 11.27 5.91
CA ARG A 164 -4.38 12.67 6.21
C ARG A 164 -5.83 12.87 6.64
N HIS A 165 -6.79 12.21 5.98
CA HIS A 165 -8.22 12.44 6.21
C HIS A 165 -8.84 11.47 7.21
N SER A 166 -8.27 10.29 7.40
CA SER A 166 -8.85 9.23 8.23
C SER A 166 -7.74 8.32 8.78
N PRO A 167 -7.04 8.75 9.85
CA PRO A 167 -5.95 7.98 10.41
C PRO A 167 -6.42 6.56 10.79
N PRO A 168 -5.68 5.51 10.39
CA PRO A 168 -6.11 4.14 10.60
C PRO A 168 -6.15 3.80 12.10
N SER A 169 -7.33 3.42 12.60
CA SER A 169 -7.51 2.96 13.98
C SER A 169 -8.32 1.66 13.99
N PHE A 170 -7.66 0.57 14.40
CA PHE A 170 -8.30 -0.75 14.55
C PHE A 170 -9.37 -0.75 15.65
N THR A 171 -9.12 -0.06 16.76
CA THR A 171 -10.01 -0.04 17.93
C THR A 171 -11.27 0.78 17.71
N SER A 172 -11.17 1.86 16.94
CA SER A 172 -12.29 2.79 16.75
C SER A 172 -13.10 2.51 15.48
N LYS A 173 -12.43 2.04 14.41
CA LYS A 173 -13.04 1.91 13.06
C LYS A 173 -12.60 0.60 12.39
N PRO A 174 -12.96 -0.58 12.94
CA PRO A 174 -12.44 -1.87 12.47
C PRO A 174 -12.83 -2.19 11.02
N PHE A 175 -14.06 -1.87 10.61
CA PHE A 175 -14.52 -2.13 9.23
C PHE A 175 -13.80 -1.28 8.19
N SER A 176 -13.64 0.03 8.44
CA SER A 176 -12.88 0.91 7.56
C SER A 176 -11.41 0.51 7.51
N PHE A 177 -10.84 0.08 8.63
CA PHE A 177 -9.48 -0.43 8.66
C PHE A 177 -9.32 -1.68 7.77
N VAL A 178 -10.18 -2.69 7.94
CA VAL A 178 -10.06 -3.96 7.20
C VAL A 178 -10.36 -3.82 5.72
N PHE A 179 -11.38 -3.07 5.34
CA PHE A 179 -11.82 -3.02 3.94
C PHE A 179 -11.30 -1.81 3.16
N ILE A 180 -10.79 -0.76 3.81
CA ILE A 180 -10.20 0.39 3.10
C ILE A 180 -8.69 0.37 3.21
N TYR A 181 -8.17 0.34 4.44
CA TYR A 181 -6.73 0.48 4.66
C TYR A 181 -5.93 -0.75 4.23
N ILE A 182 -6.31 -1.94 4.72
CA ILE A 182 -5.58 -3.19 4.43
C ILE A 182 -5.39 -3.45 2.93
N PRO A 183 -6.44 -3.49 2.08
CA PRO A 183 -6.26 -3.79 0.65
C PRO A 183 -5.36 -2.78 -0.06
N VAL A 184 -5.51 -1.47 0.21
CA VAL A 184 -4.66 -0.43 -0.38
C VAL A 184 -3.21 -0.61 0.09
N GLN A 185 -3.01 -0.91 1.37
CA GLN A 185 -1.69 -1.05 1.96
C GLN A 185 -0.98 -2.32 1.49
N LEU A 186 -1.67 -3.45 1.44
CA LEU A 186 -1.10 -4.71 0.95
C LEU A 186 -0.72 -4.59 -0.52
N PHE A 187 -1.58 -3.97 -1.34
CA PHE A 187 -1.31 -3.72 -2.74
C PHE A 187 -0.10 -2.79 -2.94
N GLN A 188 -0.05 -1.67 -2.22
CA GLN A 188 1.11 -0.78 -2.24
C GLN A 188 2.41 -1.48 -1.81
N THR A 189 2.33 -2.37 -0.82
CA THR A 189 3.51 -3.05 -0.26
C THR A 189 4.10 -4.06 -1.23
N ILE A 190 3.28 -4.84 -1.95
CA ILE A 190 3.79 -5.78 -2.96
C ILE A 190 4.36 -5.06 -4.17
N LEU A 191 3.73 -3.97 -4.62
CA LEU A 191 4.26 -3.14 -5.68
C LEU A 191 5.66 -2.62 -5.34
N PHE A 192 5.84 -2.11 -4.12
CA PHE A 192 7.13 -1.57 -3.67
C PHE A 192 8.21 -2.64 -3.48
N THR A 193 7.82 -3.77 -2.89
CA THR A 193 8.77 -4.75 -2.38
C THR A 193 9.15 -5.78 -3.42
N VAL A 194 8.23 -6.15 -4.32
CA VAL A 194 8.41 -7.27 -5.25
C VAL A 194 8.25 -6.81 -6.70
N ASP A 195 7.07 -6.30 -7.06
CA ASP A 195 6.71 -6.17 -8.48
C ASP A 195 7.53 -5.08 -9.19
N LEU A 196 7.70 -3.89 -8.59
CA LEU A 196 8.49 -2.83 -9.20
C LEU A 196 9.96 -3.21 -9.37
N PRO A 197 10.69 -3.66 -8.34
CA PRO A 197 12.09 -4.04 -8.51
C PRO A 197 12.25 -5.16 -9.54
N GLN A 198 11.35 -6.15 -9.53
CA GLN A 198 11.39 -7.24 -10.49
C GLN A 198 11.14 -6.76 -11.92
N SER A 199 10.11 -5.94 -12.15
CA SER A 199 9.81 -5.36 -13.46
C SER A 199 10.94 -4.46 -13.96
N ILE A 200 11.58 -3.68 -13.08
CA ILE A 200 12.77 -2.87 -13.44
C ILE A 200 13.92 -3.78 -13.89
N LEU A 201 14.27 -4.80 -13.11
CA LEU A 201 15.37 -5.73 -13.46
C LEU A 201 15.12 -6.42 -14.81
N ILE A 202 13.89 -6.91 -15.03
CA ILE A 202 13.53 -7.56 -16.30
C ILE A 202 13.59 -6.55 -17.47
N SER A 203 13.09 -5.33 -17.27
CA SER A 203 13.15 -4.28 -18.31
C SER A 203 14.57 -3.85 -18.66
N LEU A 204 15.49 -3.85 -17.69
CA LEU A 204 16.92 -3.58 -17.87
C LEU A 204 17.69 -4.77 -18.45
N LYS A 205 16.99 -5.86 -18.77
CA LYS A 205 17.54 -7.14 -19.25
C LYS A 205 18.51 -7.79 -18.27
N TRP A 206 18.31 -7.57 -16.97
CA TRP A 206 19.08 -8.19 -15.90
C TRP A 206 18.40 -9.48 -15.42
N TYR A 207 18.36 -10.47 -16.31
CA TYR A 207 17.83 -11.81 -16.04
C TYR A 207 18.75 -12.87 -16.62
N ARG A 208 18.63 -14.12 -16.12
CA ARG A 208 19.37 -15.26 -16.63
C ARG A 208 18.85 -15.65 -18.01
N SER A 209 19.64 -15.41 -19.05
CA SER A 209 19.35 -15.93 -20.39
C SER A 209 19.93 -17.34 -20.54
N PRO A 210 19.15 -18.33 -21.01
CA PRO A 210 19.68 -19.67 -21.31
C PRO A 210 20.71 -19.68 -22.45
N ILE A 211 20.73 -18.64 -23.28
CA ILE A 211 21.53 -18.57 -24.52
C ILE A 211 22.89 -17.91 -24.27
N ASP A 212 23.01 -17.11 -23.20
CA ASP A 212 24.18 -16.28 -22.96
C ASP A 212 24.83 -16.57 -21.61
N ASN A 213 26.10 -16.99 -21.63
CA ASN A 213 26.90 -17.31 -20.45
C ASN A 213 27.45 -16.05 -19.74
N THR A 214 27.12 -14.85 -20.23
CA THR A 214 27.50 -13.57 -19.60
C THR A 214 26.97 -13.41 -18.17
N TRP A 215 25.80 -14.01 -17.88
CA TRP A 215 25.18 -13.99 -16.54
C TRP A 215 26.06 -14.67 -15.49
N GLU A 216 26.63 -15.82 -15.82
CA GLU A 216 27.45 -16.59 -14.88
C GLU A 216 28.79 -15.89 -14.59
N ARG A 217 29.33 -15.15 -15.57
CA ARG A 217 30.55 -14.35 -15.38
C ARG A 217 30.35 -13.14 -14.46
N HIS A 218 29.18 -12.51 -14.48
CA HIS A 218 28.88 -11.31 -13.67
C HIS A 218 27.99 -11.59 -12.47
N PHE A 219 27.83 -12.87 -12.10
CA PHE A 219 26.93 -13.31 -11.04
C PHE A 219 27.16 -12.57 -9.71
N SER A 220 28.42 -12.42 -9.30
CA SER A 220 28.78 -11.70 -8.06
C SER A 220 28.32 -10.23 -8.09
N THR A 221 28.51 -9.55 -9.23
CA THR A 221 28.06 -8.16 -9.41
C THR A 221 26.53 -8.07 -9.35
N HIS A 222 25.82 -8.99 -10.00
CA HIS A 222 24.36 -9.05 -9.93
C HIS A 222 23.85 -9.29 -8.50
N ALA A 223 24.53 -10.15 -7.72
CA ALA A 223 24.19 -10.41 -6.32
C ALA A 223 24.33 -9.15 -5.45
N TRP A 224 25.42 -8.39 -5.61
CA TRP A 224 25.65 -7.15 -4.86
C TRP A 224 24.65 -6.05 -5.18
N VAL A 225 24.24 -5.91 -6.45
CA VAL A 225 23.22 -4.92 -6.81
C VAL A 225 21.87 -5.30 -6.23
N ILE A 226 21.51 -6.57 -6.29
CA ILE A 226 20.24 -7.05 -5.72
C ILE A 226 20.25 -6.94 -4.20
N PHE A 227 21.39 -7.20 -3.55
CA PHE A 227 21.59 -6.88 -2.13
C PHE A 227 21.29 -5.40 -1.85
N GLY A 228 21.86 -4.48 -2.64
CA GLY A 228 21.64 -3.04 -2.49
C GLY A 228 20.16 -2.66 -2.65
N ILE A 229 19.47 -3.22 -3.64
CA ILE A 229 18.04 -2.99 -3.87
C ILE A 229 17.21 -3.49 -2.67
N VAL A 230 17.41 -4.75 -2.24
CA VAL A 230 16.71 -5.32 -1.07
C VAL A 230 16.94 -4.46 0.17
N PHE A 231 18.19 -4.07 0.41
CA PHE A 231 18.59 -3.30 1.58
C PHE A 231 17.92 -1.92 1.61
N ILE A 232 17.92 -1.19 0.49
CA ILE A 232 17.29 0.14 0.40
C ILE A 232 15.77 0.03 0.59
N ILE A 233 15.12 -0.94 -0.04
CA ILE A 233 13.68 -1.17 0.10
C ILE A 233 13.34 -1.57 1.53
N GLY A 234 14.16 -2.43 2.13
CA GLY A 234 14.01 -2.87 3.52
C GLY A 234 14.12 -1.72 4.51
N LEU A 235 15.13 -0.86 4.35
CA LEU A 235 15.29 0.36 5.16
C LEU A 235 14.11 1.32 4.98
N ALA A 236 13.67 1.55 3.75
CA ALA A 236 12.52 2.42 3.47
C ALA A 236 11.23 1.89 4.13
N ASN A 237 10.98 0.58 4.04
CA ASN A 237 9.84 -0.05 4.70
C ASN A 237 9.95 0.02 6.23
N ALA A 238 11.12 -0.28 6.79
CA ALA A 238 11.37 -0.21 8.23
C ALA A 238 11.15 1.20 8.78
N PHE A 239 11.62 2.22 8.06
CA PHE A 239 11.40 3.62 8.41
C PHE A 239 9.90 3.98 8.42
N ILE A 240 9.16 3.55 7.40
CA ILE A 240 7.72 3.80 7.32
C ILE A 240 6.99 3.07 8.44
N ILE A 241 7.32 1.80 8.72
CA ILE A 241 6.74 1.01 9.81
C ILE A 241 6.99 1.68 11.16
N TYR A 242 8.22 2.14 11.41
CA TYR A 242 8.55 2.85 12.64
C TYR A 242 7.73 4.14 12.82
N ARG A 243 7.61 4.95 11.77
CA ARG A 243 6.84 6.20 11.80
C ARG A 243 5.34 5.97 11.93
N ALA A 244 4.82 4.97 11.20
CA ALA A 244 3.39 4.73 11.03
C ALA A 244 2.80 3.77 12.07
N LYS A 245 3.65 3.03 12.80
CA LYS A 245 3.27 1.92 13.70
C LYS A 245 2.42 0.87 12.99
N ASP A 246 2.73 0.62 11.73
CA ASP A 246 1.86 -0.18 10.87
C ASP A 246 2.20 -1.68 10.91
N LEU A 247 1.36 -2.42 11.63
CA LEU A 247 1.43 -3.87 11.73
C LEU A 247 1.18 -4.56 10.38
N VAL A 248 0.26 -4.05 9.56
CA VAL A 248 -0.15 -4.67 8.29
C VAL A 248 1.02 -4.64 7.31
N ARG A 249 1.70 -3.50 7.20
CA ARG A 249 2.91 -3.38 6.37
C ARG A 249 4.04 -4.27 6.88
N MET A 250 4.24 -4.35 8.19
CA MET A 250 5.28 -5.22 8.76
C MET A 250 5.04 -6.69 8.41
N LEU A 251 3.83 -7.20 8.64
CA LEU A 251 3.46 -8.59 8.29
C LEU A 251 3.60 -8.85 6.80
N ALA A 252 3.18 -7.91 5.96
CA ALA A 252 3.32 -8.00 4.51
C ALA A 252 4.78 -8.08 4.07
N VAL A 253 5.66 -7.20 4.56
CA VAL A 253 7.09 -7.20 4.21
C VAL A 253 7.79 -8.49 4.67
N VAL A 254 7.45 -9.00 5.85
CA VAL A 254 7.96 -10.28 6.36
C VAL A 254 7.50 -11.43 5.45
N TYR A 255 6.21 -11.48 5.10
CA TYR A 255 5.66 -12.51 4.22
C TYR A 255 6.30 -12.46 2.82
N LEU A 256 6.44 -11.28 2.23
CA LEU A 256 7.06 -11.11 0.92
C LEU A 256 8.56 -11.44 0.95
N SER A 257 9.27 -11.12 2.03
CA SER A 257 10.66 -11.55 2.23
C SER A 257 10.79 -13.08 2.26
N ILE A 258 9.87 -13.78 2.93
CA ILE A 258 9.80 -15.25 2.89
C ILE A 258 9.50 -15.75 1.47
N GLY A 259 8.58 -15.08 0.78
CA GLY A 259 8.26 -15.34 -0.63
C GLY A 259 9.43 -15.21 -1.59
N LEU A 260 10.35 -14.28 -1.32
CA LEU A 260 11.59 -14.07 -2.07
C LEU A 260 12.70 -15.07 -1.70
N LEU A 261 12.74 -15.52 -0.45
CA LEU A 261 13.68 -16.56 0.01
C LEU A 261 13.38 -17.93 -0.61
N ILE A 262 12.09 -18.24 -0.80
CA ILE A 262 11.66 -19.51 -1.41
C ILE A 262 11.61 -19.34 -2.93
N ASN A 263 12.34 -20.18 -3.67
CA ASN A 263 12.38 -20.14 -5.14
C ASN A 263 11.01 -20.51 -5.76
N SER A 264 10.79 -20.08 -7.01
CA SER A 264 9.69 -20.50 -7.91
C SER A 264 9.51 -22.02 -7.98
N LYS A 265 10.59 -22.80 -7.89
CA LYS A 265 10.58 -24.28 -7.88
C LYS A 265 10.42 -24.92 -6.49
N GLY A 266 10.14 -24.13 -5.45
CA GLY A 266 9.99 -24.63 -4.07
C GLY A 266 11.27 -25.16 -3.42
N THR A 267 12.42 -25.05 -4.10
CA THR A 267 13.72 -25.52 -3.60
C THR A 267 14.54 -24.36 -3.06
N LEU A 268 15.16 -24.55 -1.89
CA LEU A 268 16.13 -23.62 -1.28
C LEU A 268 17.44 -23.50 -2.10
N GLN A 269 17.50 -23.99 -3.33
CA GLN A 269 18.75 -24.12 -4.10
C GLN A 269 19.33 -22.77 -4.54
N LYS A 270 18.51 -21.70 -4.65
CA LYS A 270 19.03 -20.32 -4.82
C LYS A 270 19.86 -19.86 -3.61
N VAL A 271 19.59 -20.43 -2.44
CA VAL A 271 20.06 -19.94 -1.14
C VAL A 271 21.53 -20.32 -0.88
N ALA A 272 22.08 -21.28 -1.62
CA ALA A 272 23.49 -21.63 -1.53
C ALA A 272 24.40 -20.66 -2.32
N ASP A 273 23.90 -20.11 -3.45
CA ASP A 273 24.77 -19.44 -4.42
C ASP A 273 24.98 -17.93 -4.13
N ALA A 274 24.04 -17.26 -3.45
CA ALA A 274 24.09 -15.82 -3.18
C ALA A 274 23.82 -15.45 -1.70
N PRO A 275 24.76 -15.76 -0.76
CA PRO A 275 24.61 -15.52 0.69
C PRO A 275 24.23 -14.07 1.05
N GLN A 276 24.69 -13.11 0.23
CA GLN A 276 24.45 -11.68 0.42
C GLN A 276 22.95 -11.35 0.34
N VAL A 277 22.25 -11.84 -0.68
CA VAL A 277 20.83 -11.52 -0.90
C VAL A 277 19.95 -12.07 0.22
N ILE A 278 20.28 -13.27 0.70
CA ILE A 278 19.58 -13.91 1.84
C ILE A 278 19.78 -13.10 3.10
N THR A 279 21.03 -12.71 3.37
CA THR A 279 21.36 -11.87 4.51
C THR A 279 20.57 -10.57 4.47
N ALA A 280 20.43 -9.93 3.30
CA ALA A 280 19.61 -8.73 3.14
C ALA A 280 18.11 -8.98 3.37
N LEU A 281 17.55 -10.09 2.89
CA LEU A 281 16.13 -10.43 3.08
C LEU A 281 15.82 -10.73 4.55
N ILE A 282 16.66 -11.52 5.22
CA ILE A 282 16.53 -11.83 6.65
C ILE A 282 16.72 -10.55 7.47
N ALA A 283 17.73 -9.74 7.15
CA ALA A 283 17.95 -8.46 7.81
C ALA A 283 16.76 -7.52 7.61
N THR A 284 16.18 -7.47 6.41
CA THR A 284 15.00 -6.65 6.11
C THR A 284 13.82 -7.07 6.98
N ALA A 285 13.51 -8.37 7.04
CA ALA A 285 12.44 -8.90 7.88
C ALA A 285 12.69 -8.59 9.37
N GLY A 286 13.91 -8.85 9.86
CA GLY A 286 14.29 -8.60 11.25
C GLY A 286 14.23 -7.12 11.63
N VAL A 287 14.80 -6.24 10.81
CA VAL A 287 14.80 -4.79 11.03
C VAL A 287 13.38 -4.24 11.02
N CYS A 288 12.49 -4.71 10.13
CA CYS A 288 11.08 -4.30 10.13
C CYS A 288 10.36 -4.67 11.44
N VAL A 289 10.63 -5.87 11.98
CA VAL A 289 10.06 -6.32 13.28
C VAL A 289 10.62 -5.49 14.43
N VAL A 290 11.94 -5.26 14.46
CA VAL A 290 12.59 -4.46 15.50
C VAL A 290 12.08 -3.02 15.47
N CYS A 291 11.98 -2.40 14.29
CA CYS A 291 11.44 -1.05 14.11
C CYS A 291 9.97 -0.96 14.56
N PHE A 292 9.17 -1.99 14.30
CA PHE A 292 7.81 -2.05 14.81
C PHE A 292 7.79 -2.05 16.35
N ILE A 293 8.59 -2.91 17.01
CA ILE A 293 8.67 -2.96 18.48
C ILE A 293 9.18 -1.63 19.05
N ALA A 294 10.24 -1.07 18.46
CA ALA A 294 10.81 0.22 18.88
C ALA A 294 9.78 1.36 18.82
N SER A 295 8.91 1.37 17.81
CA SER A 295 7.86 2.38 17.66
C SER A 295 6.85 2.40 18.83
N PHE A 296 6.64 1.27 19.52
CA PHE A 296 5.81 1.20 20.73
C PHE A 296 6.58 1.61 21.98
N VAL A 297 7.84 1.20 22.09
CA VAL A 297 8.70 1.54 23.24
C VAL A 297 8.92 3.05 23.32
N ASP A 298 9.24 3.71 22.19
CA ASP A 298 9.45 5.15 22.15
C ASP A 298 8.17 5.93 22.47
N PHE A 299 7.01 5.42 22.07
CA PHE A 299 5.74 6.04 22.41
C PHE A 299 5.39 5.91 23.90
N ALA A 300 5.68 4.76 24.51
CA ALA A 300 5.49 4.56 25.95
C ALA A 300 6.41 5.50 26.75
N SER A 301 7.67 5.64 26.33
CA SER A 301 8.65 6.55 26.93
C SER A 301 8.25 8.02 26.77
N GLY A 302 7.74 8.43 25.59
CA GLY A 302 7.25 9.78 25.35
C GLY A 302 6.05 10.15 26.23
N ARG A 303 5.13 9.20 26.47
CA ARG A 303 3.98 9.42 27.35
C ARG A 303 4.40 9.58 28.82
N HIS A 304 5.38 8.80 29.29
CA HIS A 304 5.93 8.96 30.65
C HIS A 304 6.68 10.28 30.84
N ARG A 305 7.40 10.75 29.81
CA ARG A 305 8.12 12.04 29.88
C ARG A 305 7.19 13.24 30.02
N ILE A 306 6.05 13.23 29.33
CA ILE A 306 5.06 14.32 29.40
C ILE A 306 4.36 14.35 30.76
N VAL A 307 4.03 13.18 31.32
CA VAL A 307 3.37 13.09 32.63
C VAL A 307 4.25 13.62 33.76
N LEU A 308 5.55 13.36 33.73
CA LEU A 308 6.49 13.87 34.75
C LEU A 308 6.65 15.39 34.67
N GLN A 309 6.68 15.96 33.46
CA GLN A 309 6.78 17.42 33.29
C GLN A 309 5.52 18.14 33.80
N ASP A 310 4.32 17.60 33.54
CA ASP A 310 3.06 18.16 34.04
C ASP A 310 2.91 18.04 35.58
N GLU A 311 3.59 17.09 36.22
CA GLU A 311 3.62 16.96 37.68
C GLU A 311 4.61 17.95 38.31
N GLU A 312 5.81 18.10 37.75
CA GLU A 312 6.79 19.10 38.20
C GLU A 312 6.27 20.54 38.06
N GLU A 313 5.59 20.87 36.95
CA GLU A 313 4.99 22.19 36.74
C GLU A 313 3.84 22.46 37.73
N ARG A 314 3.03 21.44 38.06
CA ARG A 314 1.96 21.55 39.07
C ARG A 314 2.49 21.67 40.50
N GLU A 315 3.60 21.02 40.83
CA GLU A 315 4.25 21.19 42.14
C GLU A 315 4.86 22.59 42.28
N GLN A 316 5.52 23.10 41.25
CA GLN A 316 6.07 24.46 41.27
C GLN A 316 5.00 25.55 41.40
N GLN A 317 3.81 25.34 40.83
CA GLN A 317 2.68 26.27 41.00
C GLN A 317 2.07 26.24 42.41
N ARG A 318 2.14 25.11 43.14
CA ARG A 318 1.65 25.03 44.53
C ARG A 318 2.60 25.68 45.54
N LEU A 319 3.87 25.84 45.16
CA LEU A 319 4.91 26.42 46.01
C LEU A 319 5.03 27.95 45.87
N ARG A 320 4.27 28.58 44.95
CA ARG A 320 4.17 30.03 44.77
C ARG A 320 2.85 30.56 45.32
#